data_AF-A0A8N1SBQ8-F1
#
_entry.id   AF-A0A8N1SBQ8-F1
#
_cell.length_a   1.000
_cell.length_b   1.000
_cell.length_c   1.000
_cell.angle_alpha   90.00
_cell.angle_beta   90.00
_cell.angle_gamma   90.00
#
_symmetry.space_group_name_H-M   'P 1'
#
loop_
_entity.id
_entity.type
_entity.pdbx_description
1 polymer ?
#
loop_
_entity_poly.entity_id
_entity_poly.type
_entity_poly.pdbx_seq_one_letter_code
_entity_poly.pdbx_strand_id
1 'polypeptide(L)'
;MEIIYPPIEDLSNWKSKWKKTRQAWHDKIKNLETVEEKLFEINMPRYYGWKSLILNEHVVPYNSLSHVQYITRTHVVKESGLPTYYDNIISTEQLDNLVQVIKSDIENDIIFEYCIKRRELEIPEENRFPLEEHIKASERKIKLEDVISKALIQRINKTMLVYLASRKPHLLCTEVDFEPRLEASWFAGGIDPPSFIRRFRRSVNFLKKFVNDPVDLPVQYFGQPVMHLRYKHPLREIIPLSDCENAALDVPTFKFNPRVLAHILEKKHLTNIPGFWPGDENEFGFLSYHNCTYLQKRPEKFNNTSEALTVQAVLASYSWLLSQACYQEIYDWQKIYIIQHKTRPMDKKREPWEFGIKMYKRRLDDHQPAYIPRFMRENPKKRKVGRWAKTYYP
;
A
#
# COMPACT_ATOMS: atom_id res chain seq x y z
N MET A 1 -11.53 49.89 15.75
CA MET A 1 -10.82 49.03 14.78
C MET A 1 -9.77 48.28 15.55
N GLU A 2 -9.93 46.97 15.71
CA GLU A 2 -8.88 46.14 16.33
C GLU A 2 -7.66 46.11 15.41
N ILE A 3 -6.47 46.36 15.97
CA ILE A 3 -5.22 46.34 15.23
C ILE A 3 -4.84 44.87 15.04
N ILE A 4 -5.03 44.35 13.83
CA ILE A 4 -4.59 43.00 13.46
C ILE A 4 -3.12 43.10 13.04
N TYR A 5 -2.22 42.67 13.91
CA TYR A 5 -0.81 42.55 13.58
C TYR A 5 -0.57 41.39 12.61
N PRO A 6 0.40 41.51 11.69
CA PRO A 6 0.78 40.41 10.83
C PRO A 6 1.42 39.27 11.64
N PRO A 7 1.34 38.02 11.13
CA PRO A 7 1.99 36.88 11.78
C PRO A 7 3.51 37.09 11.84
N ILE A 8 4.13 36.69 12.95
CA ILE A 8 5.58 36.76 13.13
C ILE A 8 6.25 35.77 12.18
N GLU A 9 7.03 36.27 11.22
CA GLU A 9 7.76 35.45 10.27
C GLU A 9 9.28 35.46 10.54
N ASP A 10 9.89 34.29 10.65
CA ASP A 10 11.35 34.16 10.70
C ASP A 10 11.95 34.14 9.28
N LEU A 11 12.52 35.27 8.87
CA LEU A 11 13.17 35.45 7.56
C LEU A 11 14.70 35.36 7.64
N SER A 12 15.25 35.14 8.84
CA SER A 12 16.68 35.32 9.14
C SER A 12 17.59 34.28 8.48
N ASN A 13 17.08 33.06 8.27
CA ASN A 13 17.90 31.91 7.88
C ASN A 13 17.34 31.18 6.65
N TRP A 14 18.26 30.60 5.86
CA TRP A 14 17.93 29.73 4.72
C TRP A 14 16.98 28.59 5.14
N LYS A 15 17.21 27.98 6.31
CA LYS A 15 16.34 26.92 6.84
C LYS A 15 14.90 27.38 7.03
N SER A 16 14.69 28.58 7.56
CA SER A 16 13.35 29.14 7.82
C SER A 16 12.63 29.42 6.50
N LYS A 17 13.34 29.98 5.50
CA LYS A 17 12.83 30.14 4.13
C LYS A 17 12.47 28.79 3.50
N TRP A 18 13.35 27.79 3.61
CA TRP A 18 13.13 26.46 3.05
C TRP A 18 11.97 25.73 3.73
N LYS A 19 11.83 25.86 5.04
CA LYS A 19 10.68 25.36 5.82
C LYS A 19 9.38 26.01 5.33
N LYS A 20 9.38 27.34 5.09
CA LYS A 20 8.21 28.05 4.54
C LYS A 20 7.85 27.54 3.15
N THR A 21 8.81 27.33 2.26
CA THR A 21 8.58 26.76 0.93
C THR A 21 8.00 25.33 1.03
N ARG A 22 8.55 24.48 1.91
CA ARG A 22 8.00 23.14 2.14
C ARG A 22 6.59 23.21 2.71
N GLN A 23 6.33 24.09 3.67
CA GLN A 23 5.00 24.28 4.24
C GLN A 23 3.99 24.72 3.18
N ALA A 24 4.33 25.70 2.35
CA ALA A 24 3.47 26.14 1.25
C ALA A 24 3.17 25.02 0.25
N TRP A 25 4.15 24.14 -0.02
CA TRP A 25 3.94 22.96 -0.85
C TRP A 25 3.05 21.90 -0.17
N HIS A 26 3.22 21.65 1.14
CA HIS A 26 2.32 20.80 1.91
C HIS A 26 0.89 21.35 1.94
N ASP A 27 0.72 22.66 2.15
CA ASP A 27 -0.58 23.31 2.14
C ASP A 27 -1.23 23.24 0.74
N LYS A 28 -0.42 23.37 -0.33
CA LYS A 28 -0.88 23.14 -1.70
C LYS A 28 -1.42 21.72 -1.88
N ILE A 29 -0.67 20.69 -1.47
CA ILE A 29 -1.10 19.28 -1.55
C ILE A 29 -2.36 19.05 -0.71
N LYS A 30 -2.40 19.60 0.50
CA LYS A 30 -3.56 19.48 1.40
C LYS A 30 -4.84 20.05 0.78
N ASN A 31 -4.71 21.12 -0.01
CA ASN A 31 -5.82 21.78 -0.68
C ASN A 31 -6.28 21.09 -1.98
N LEU A 32 -5.56 20.07 -2.47
CA LEU A 32 -6.00 19.28 -3.62
C LEU A 32 -7.16 18.37 -3.24
N GLU A 33 -8.06 18.17 -4.19
CA GLU A 33 -9.33 17.49 -3.94
C GLU A 33 -9.16 15.97 -4.05
N THR A 34 -8.44 15.45 -5.05
CA THR A 34 -8.37 13.99 -5.32
C THR A 34 -7.05 13.34 -4.90
N VAL A 35 -7.05 12.00 -4.75
CA VAL A 35 -5.87 11.24 -4.25
C VAL A 35 -4.80 11.25 -5.34
N GLU A 36 -5.26 11.10 -6.58
CA GLU A 36 -4.48 11.16 -7.79
C GLU A 36 -3.78 12.50 -7.92
N GLU A 37 -4.50 13.62 -7.75
CA GLU A 37 -3.90 14.97 -7.79
C GLU A 37 -2.81 15.13 -6.73
N LYS A 38 -3.05 14.65 -5.50
CA LYS A 38 -2.05 14.69 -4.43
C LYS A 38 -0.80 13.87 -4.80
N LEU A 39 -0.98 12.65 -5.31
CA LEU A 39 0.12 11.80 -5.76
C LEU A 39 0.88 12.40 -6.94
N PHE A 40 0.20 13.05 -7.88
CA PHE A 40 0.82 13.78 -8.97
C PHE A 40 1.64 14.96 -8.42
N GLU A 41 1.08 15.80 -7.57
CA GLU A 41 1.76 16.97 -7.00
C GLU A 41 2.99 16.59 -6.17
N ILE A 42 2.98 15.43 -5.51
CA ILE A 42 4.16 14.88 -4.81
C ILE A 42 5.32 14.61 -5.79
N ASN A 43 5.00 14.18 -7.01
CA ASN A 43 5.98 13.83 -8.04
C ASN A 43 6.37 14.99 -8.97
N MET A 44 5.49 15.99 -9.14
CA MET A 44 5.68 17.15 -10.02
C MET A 44 7.03 17.87 -9.86
N PRO A 45 7.60 18.07 -8.66
CA PRO A 45 8.88 18.76 -8.49
C PRO A 45 10.08 18.04 -9.14
N ARG A 46 9.94 16.76 -9.52
CA ARG A 46 11.02 15.95 -10.06
C ARG A 46 10.59 15.22 -11.32
N TYR A 47 10.98 15.77 -12.47
CA TYR A 47 10.69 15.19 -13.79
C TYR A 47 11.07 13.70 -13.88
N TYR A 48 12.28 13.34 -13.46
CA TYR A 48 12.77 11.95 -13.44
C TYR A 48 12.44 11.17 -12.16
N GLY A 49 11.56 11.69 -11.31
CA GLY A 49 11.20 11.07 -10.03
C GLY A 49 12.22 11.26 -8.92
N TRP A 50 11.96 10.57 -7.81
CA TRP A 50 12.74 10.58 -6.59
C TRP A 50 13.82 9.49 -6.64
N LYS A 51 15.00 9.79 -6.11
CA LYS A 51 16.04 8.78 -5.92
C LYS A 51 15.67 7.99 -4.66
N SER A 52 14.91 6.92 -4.86
CA SER A 52 14.25 6.16 -3.81
C SER A 52 14.98 4.87 -3.50
N LEU A 53 14.89 4.45 -2.25
CA LEU A 53 15.20 3.10 -1.82
C LEU A 53 14.15 2.14 -2.37
N ILE A 54 14.59 1.16 -3.15
CA ILE A 54 13.69 0.15 -3.73
C ILE A 54 13.65 -1.06 -2.81
N LEU A 55 12.45 -1.36 -2.31
CA LEU A 55 12.15 -2.55 -1.52
C LEU A 55 11.23 -3.44 -2.34
N ASN A 56 11.76 -4.58 -2.78
CA ASN A 56 10.95 -5.58 -3.48
C ASN A 56 10.55 -6.67 -2.49
N GLU A 57 9.29 -7.06 -2.54
CA GLU A 57 8.85 -8.26 -1.86
C GLU A 57 9.69 -9.47 -2.31
N HIS A 58 9.92 -10.41 -1.40
CA HIS A 58 10.80 -11.57 -1.60
C HIS A 58 12.31 -11.25 -1.74
N VAL A 59 12.72 -9.99 -1.64
CA VAL A 59 14.14 -9.58 -1.63
C VAL A 59 14.48 -8.92 -0.30
N VAL A 60 14.85 -9.74 0.67
CA VAL A 60 15.21 -9.29 2.01
C VAL A 60 16.71 -9.45 2.24
N PRO A 61 17.48 -8.37 2.51
CA PRO A 61 18.87 -8.48 2.92
C PRO A 61 19.04 -9.07 4.33
N TYR A 62 20.22 -9.57 4.63
CA TYR A 62 20.58 -10.02 5.98
C TYR A 62 20.72 -8.83 6.95
N ASN A 63 20.37 -9.04 8.22
CA ASN A 63 20.50 -8.06 9.29
C ASN A 63 19.79 -6.73 8.99
N SER A 64 18.64 -6.80 8.30
CA SER A 64 17.90 -5.64 7.82
C SER A 64 16.76 -5.22 8.75
N LEU A 65 16.46 -5.99 9.81
CA LEU A 65 15.35 -5.69 10.72
C LEU A 65 15.47 -4.32 11.38
N SER A 66 16.64 -3.99 11.92
CA SER A 66 16.87 -2.67 12.56
C SER A 66 16.65 -1.51 11.59
N HIS A 67 17.11 -1.67 10.34
CA HIS A 67 16.90 -0.68 9.29
C HIS A 67 15.42 -0.57 8.92
N VAL A 68 14.72 -1.69 8.73
CA VAL A 68 13.29 -1.74 8.37
C VAL A 68 12.45 -1.09 9.48
N GLN A 69 12.68 -1.46 10.74
CA GLN A 69 12.03 -0.84 11.91
C GLN A 69 12.29 0.67 11.97
N TYR A 70 13.51 1.11 11.67
CA TYR A 70 13.85 2.53 11.65
C TYR A 70 13.11 3.31 10.54
N ILE A 71 13.08 2.79 9.31
CA ILE A 71 12.47 3.50 8.17
C ILE A 71 10.94 3.46 8.21
N THR A 72 10.34 2.44 8.83
CA THR A 72 8.87 2.32 9.01
C THR A 72 8.39 2.87 10.36
N ARG A 73 9.31 3.21 11.27
CA ARG A 73 9.02 3.63 12.66
C ARG A 73 8.18 2.59 13.40
N THR A 74 8.54 1.32 13.25
CA THR A 74 7.82 0.19 13.86
C THR A 74 8.61 -0.45 15.00
N HIS A 75 7.90 -0.88 16.03
CA HIS A 75 8.43 -1.69 17.12
C HIS A 75 7.92 -3.12 16.95
N VAL A 76 8.81 -4.10 17.06
CA VAL A 76 8.45 -5.52 17.03
C VAL A 76 8.49 -6.04 18.46
N VAL A 77 7.32 -6.40 18.98
CA VAL A 77 7.19 -7.00 20.31
C VAL A 77 7.79 -8.41 20.27
N LYS A 78 8.71 -8.70 21.19
CA LYS A 78 9.44 -9.97 21.26
C LYS A 78 8.73 -11.06 22.08
N GLU A 79 7.64 -10.70 22.74
CA GLU A 79 6.83 -11.64 23.51
C GLU A 79 6.26 -12.71 22.58
N SER A 80 6.29 -13.96 23.04
CA SER A 80 5.78 -15.08 22.27
C SER A 80 4.26 -15.11 22.34
N GLY A 81 3.59 -14.97 21.19
CA GLY A 81 2.15 -15.16 21.09
C GLY A 81 1.46 -14.11 20.24
N LEU A 82 0.14 -14.23 20.14
CA LEU A 82 -0.73 -13.21 19.57
C LEU A 82 -1.14 -12.21 20.67
N PRO A 83 -1.63 -11.02 20.30
CA PRO A 83 -2.21 -10.08 21.25
C PRO A 83 -3.31 -10.71 22.11
N THR A 84 -3.35 -10.37 23.41
CA THR A 84 -4.31 -10.91 24.41
C THR A 84 -5.78 -10.73 24.01
N TYR A 85 -6.07 -9.77 23.14
CA TYR A 85 -7.38 -9.58 22.53
C TYR A 85 -7.91 -10.88 21.88
N TYR A 86 -7.04 -11.69 21.27
CA TYR A 86 -7.44 -12.89 20.53
C TYR A 86 -7.83 -14.07 21.43
N ASP A 87 -7.38 -14.10 22.69
CA ASP A 87 -7.66 -15.19 23.62
C ASP A 87 -9.15 -15.31 23.98
N ASN A 88 -9.90 -14.20 23.84
CA ASN A 88 -11.30 -14.12 24.25
C ASN A 88 -12.31 -14.23 23.08
N ILE A 89 -11.86 -14.39 21.83
CA ILE A 89 -12.76 -14.30 20.66
C ILE A 89 -13.53 -15.61 20.43
N ILE A 90 -12.89 -16.76 20.63
CA ILE A 90 -13.44 -18.09 20.38
C ILE A 90 -12.98 -19.01 21.51
N SER A 91 -13.91 -19.79 22.08
CA SER A 91 -13.54 -20.77 23.11
C SER A 91 -12.71 -21.91 22.50
N THR A 92 -11.83 -22.50 23.31
CA THR A 92 -10.98 -23.63 22.90
C THR A 92 -11.78 -24.78 22.31
N GLU A 93 -12.91 -25.14 22.93
CA GLU A 93 -13.80 -26.19 22.44
C GLU A 93 -14.40 -25.89 21.06
N GLN A 94 -14.79 -24.63 20.80
CA GLN A 94 -15.33 -24.23 19.50
C GLN A 94 -14.24 -24.24 18.42
N LEU A 95 -13.02 -23.86 18.78
CA LEU A 95 -11.86 -23.89 17.91
C LEU A 95 -11.47 -25.33 17.57
N ASP A 96 -11.39 -26.23 18.55
CA ASP A 96 -11.07 -27.64 18.34
C ASP A 96 -12.11 -28.30 17.42
N ASN A 97 -13.39 -28.03 17.66
CA ASN A 97 -14.46 -28.52 16.78
C ASN A 97 -14.33 -27.99 15.35
N LEU A 98 -13.95 -26.72 15.16
CA LEU A 98 -13.69 -26.17 13.82
C LEU A 98 -12.51 -26.85 13.14
N VAL A 99 -11.41 -27.04 13.86
CA VAL A 99 -10.21 -27.69 13.34
C VAL A 99 -10.54 -29.11 12.90
N GLN A 100 -11.28 -29.89 13.71
CA GLN A 100 -11.66 -31.25 13.34
C GLN A 100 -12.52 -31.32 12.06
N VAL A 101 -13.43 -30.38 11.87
CA VAL A 101 -14.31 -30.34 10.68
C VAL A 101 -13.52 -29.98 9.42
N ILE A 102 -12.58 -29.02 9.52
CA ILE A 102 -11.87 -28.48 8.35
C ILE A 102 -10.66 -29.36 7.97
N LYS A 103 -10.09 -30.08 8.93
CA LYS A 103 -8.82 -30.82 8.79
C LYS A 103 -8.81 -31.77 7.58
N SER A 104 -9.84 -32.58 7.39
CA SER A 104 -9.89 -33.56 6.29
C SER A 104 -9.84 -32.89 4.92
N ASP A 105 -10.51 -31.75 4.76
CA ASP A 105 -10.57 -31.04 3.49
C ASP A 105 -9.25 -30.33 3.17
N ILE A 106 -8.59 -29.78 4.19
CA ILE A 106 -7.25 -29.21 4.03
C ILE A 106 -6.23 -30.31 3.68
N GLU A 107 -6.29 -31.47 4.33
CA GLU A 107 -5.43 -32.61 3.99
C GLU A 107 -5.64 -33.04 2.54
N ASN A 108 -6.90 -33.12 2.08
CA ASN A 108 -7.23 -33.41 0.69
C ASN A 108 -6.70 -32.34 -0.28
N ASP A 109 -6.80 -31.06 0.07
CA ASP A 109 -6.28 -29.95 -0.73
C ASP A 109 -4.75 -30.03 -0.86
N ILE A 110 -4.03 -30.36 0.22
CA ILE A 110 -2.58 -30.58 0.22
C ILE A 110 -2.22 -31.75 -0.69
N ILE A 111 -2.86 -32.91 -0.51
CA ILE A 111 -2.60 -34.12 -1.33
C ILE A 111 -2.88 -33.82 -2.80
N PHE A 112 -3.97 -33.12 -3.11
CA PHE A 112 -4.31 -32.80 -4.48
C PHE A 112 -3.23 -31.95 -5.15
N GLU A 113 -2.80 -30.86 -4.50
CA GLU A 113 -1.87 -29.90 -5.08
C GLU A 113 -0.43 -30.43 -5.14
N TYR A 114 -0.01 -31.32 -4.23
CA TYR A 114 1.33 -31.92 -4.22
C TYR A 114 1.45 -33.22 -5.02
N CYS A 115 0.46 -34.10 -4.95
CA CYS A 115 0.59 -35.47 -5.46
C CYS A 115 -0.19 -35.72 -6.75
N ILE A 116 -1.37 -35.10 -6.92
CA ILE A 116 -2.31 -35.46 -7.99
C ILE A 116 -2.14 -34.56 -9.21
N LYS A 117 -1.98 -33.25 -9.01
CA LYS A 117 -1.94 -32.27 -10.10
C LYS A 117 -0.60 -32.33 -10.85
N ARG A 118 -0.63 -32.65 -12.15
CA ARG A 118 0.54 -32.53 -13.03
C ARG A 118 0.77 -31.06 -13.40
N ARG A 119 1.94 -30.52 -13.04
CA ARG A 119 2.29 -29.09 -13.22
C ARG A 119 3.34 -28.82 -14.29
N GLU A 120 3.68 -29.83 -15.09
CA GLU A 120 4.75 -29.76 -16.10
C GLU A 120 4.52 -28.66 -17.14
N LEU A 121 3.25 -28.29 -17.39
CA LEU A 121 2.82 -27.28 -18.36
C LEU A 121 2.71 -25.86 -17.77
N GLU A 122 2.75 -25.71 -16.44
CA GLU A 122 2.61 -24.40 -15.77
C GLU A 122 3.93 -23.60 -15.75
N ILE A 123 5.03 -24.20 -16.25
CA ILE A 123 6.36 -23.56 -16.30
C ILE A 123 6.59 -22.99 -17.70
N PRO A 124 6.71 -21.66 -17.87
CA PRO A 124 6.92 -21.03 -19.17
C PRO A 124 8.21 -21.52 -19.86
N GLU A 125 8.11 -21.75 -21.18
CA GLU A 125 9.19 -22.26 -22.04
C GLU A 125 10.36 -21.26 -22.20
N GLU A 126 10.18 -19.98 -21.88
CA GLU A 126 11.18 -18.91 -22.05
C GLU A 126 12.47 -19.10 -21.22
N ASN A 127 12.51 -20.06 -20.30
CA ASN A 127 13.71 -20.43 -19.54
C ASN A 127 14.62 -21.46 -20.27
N ARG A 128 14.50 -21.59 -21.60
CA ARG A 128 15.16 -22.65 -22.41
C ARG A 128 16.61 -22.39 -22.89
N PHE A 129 17.23 -21.21 -22.69
CA PHE A 129 18.60 -20.89 -23.19
C PHE A 129 19.58 -20.44 -22.07
N PRO A 130 20.92 -20.62 -22.21
CA PRO A 130 21.66 -21.60 -21.40
C PRO A 130 22.43 -21.05 -20.18
N LEU A 131 22.30 -21.76 -19.06
CA LEU A 131 23.23 -21.84 -17.93
C LEU A 131 23.23 -23.28 -17.38
N GLU A 132 24.27 -23.65 -16.63
CA GLU A 132 24.64 -25.00 -16.17
C GLU A 132 23.45 -25.85 -15.64
N GLU A 133 23.44 -27.15 -15.94
CA GLU A 133 22.32 -28.07 -15.66
C GLU A 133 21.87 -28.11 -14.18
N HIS A 134 22.81 -28.00 -13.23
CA HIS A 134 22.51 -28.02 -11.80
C HIS A 134 21.78 -26.76 -11.32
N ILE A 135 22.14 -25.58 -11.84
CA ILE A 135 21.49 -24.31 -11.51
C ILE A 135 20.03 -24.34 -12.02
N LYS A 136 19.81 -24.84 -13.25
CA LYS A 136 18.47 -25.03 -13.84
C LYS A 136 17.56 -25.92 -12.98
N ALA A 137 18.07 -27.03 -12.45
CA ALA A 137 17.27 -27.96 -11.65
C ALA A 137 16.79 -27.30 -10.34
N SER A 138 17.67 -26.57 -9.67
CA SER A 138 17.34 -25.87 -8.41
C SER A 138 16.35 -24.73 -8.61
N GLU A 139 16.55 -23.88 -9.63
CA GLU A 139 15.63 -22.79 -9.94
C GLU A 139 14.27 -23.28 -10.41
N ARG A 140 14.24 -24.35 -11.20
CA ARG A 140 13.00 -24.99 -11.65
C ARG A 140 12.22 -25.55 -10.46
N LYS A 141 12.90 -26.17 -9.49
CA LYS A 141 12.30 -26.67 -8.26
C LYS A 141 11.66 -25.53 -7.46
N ILE A 142 12.40 -24.43 -7.24
CA ILE A 142 11.89 -23.26 -6.49
C ILE A 142 10.67 -22.65 -7.20
N LYS A 143 10.71 -22.49 -8.53
CA LYS A 143 9.56 -21.98 -9.31
C LYS A 143 8.35 -22.91 -9.21
N LEU A 144 8.56 -24.22 -9.28
CA LEU A 144 7.48 -25.19 -9.12
C LEU A 144 6.87 -25.11 -7.72
N GLU A 145 7.70 -25.02 -6.68
CA GLU A 145 7.24 -24.84 -5.30
C GLU A 145 6.51 -23.52 -5.07
N ASP A 146 6.89 -22.45 -5.78
CA ASP A 146 6.16 -21.17 -5.77
C ASP A 146 4.74 -21.33 -6.31
N VAL A 147 4.60 -21.99 -7.46
CA VAL A 147 3.30 -22.26 -8.09
C VAL A 147 2.45 -23.19 -7.21
N ILE A 148 3.07 -24.20 -6.57
CA ILE A 148 2.39 -25.08 -5.60
C ILE A 148 1.91 -24.27 -4.39
N SER A 149 2.79 -23.47 -3.80
CA SER A 149 2.48 -22.68 -2.61
C SER A 149 1.34 -21.70 -2.86
N LYS A 150 1.35 -21.01 -4.01
CA LYS A 150 0.27 -20.09 -4.39
C LYS A 150 -1.08 -20.81 -4.53
N ALA A 151 -1.11 -21.93 -5.25
CA ALA A 151 -2.33 -22.70 -5.44
C ALA A 151 -2.85 -23.26 -4.10
N LEU A 152 -1.96 -23.72 -3.22
CA LEU A 152 -2.31 -24.20 -1.90
C LEU A 152 -2.92 -23.10 -1.02
N ILE A 153 -2.30 -21.92 -0.99
CA ILE A 153 -2.83 -20.74 -0.26
C ILE A 153 -4.25 -20.41 -0.73
N GLN A 154 -4.49 -20.38 -2.04
CA GLN A 154 -5.79 -20.07 -2.61
C GLN A 154 -6.85 -21.10 -2.20
N ARG A 155 -6.49 -22.40 -2.21
CA ARG A 155 -7.39 -23.48 -1.79
C ARG A 155 -7.69 -23.45 -0.30
N ILE A 156 -6.67 -23.34 0.54
CA ILE A 156 -6.84 -23.27 1.98
C ILE A 156 -7.76 -22.09 2.32
N ASN A 157 -7.54 -20.92 1.74
CA ASN A 157 -8.40 -19.78 1.96
C ASN A 157 -9.84 -20.02 1.49
N LYS A 158 -10.04 -20.64 0.31
CA LYS A 158 -11.38 -21.00 -0.17
C LYS A 158 -12.09 -21.93 0.82
N THR A 159 -11.42 -22.99 1.26
CA THR A 159 -11.94 -23.95 2.23
C THR A 159 -12.29 -23.24 3.55
N MET A 160 -11.38 -22.41 4.07
CA MET A 160 -11.62 -21.60 5.27
C MET A 160 -12.83 -20.66 5.12
N LEU A 161 -12.95 -19.95 4.00
CA LEU A 161 -14.09 -19.06 3.75
C LEU A 161 -15.42 -19.82 3.70
N VAL A 162 -15.47 -20.98 3.04
CA VAL A 162 -16.68 -21.81 2.95
C VAL A 162 -17.17 -22.22 4.35
N TYR A 163 -16.26 -22.72 5.18
CA TYR A 163 -16.61 -23.17 6.52
C TYR A 163 -16.96 -22.01 7.46
N LEU A 164 -16.18 -20.93 7.43
CA LEU A 164 -16.33 -19.80 8.35
C LEU A 164 -17.50 -18.88 7.97
N ALA A 165 -17.84 -18.76 6.69
CA ALA A 165 -18.94 -17.91 6.22
C ALA A 165 -20.29 -18.26 6.85
N SER A 166 -20.53 -19.55 7.12
CA SER A 166 -21.75 -20.03 7.79
C SER A 166 -21.91 -19.45 9.21
N ARG A 167 -20.80 -19.26 9.93
CA ARG A 167 -20.78 -18.76 11.31
C ARG A 167 -20.58 -17.25 11.37
N LYS A 168 -19.91 -16.68 10.37
CA LYS A 168 -19.51 -15.28 10.30
C LYS A 168 -19.94 -14.69 8.95
N PRO A 169 -21.19 -14.17 8.86
CA PRO A 169 -21.77 -13.71 7.59
C PRO A 169 -20.98 -12.58 6.92
N HIS A 170 -20.19 -11.80 7.65
CA HIS A 170 -19.35 -10.75 7.07
C HIS A 170 -18.32 -11.30 6.07
N LEU A 171 -17.90 -12.56 6.22
CA LEU A 171 -16.99 -13.25 5.30
C LEU A 171 -17.64 -13.57 3.94
N LEU A 172 -18.98 -13.53 3.82
CA LEU A 172 -19.65 -13.65 2.52
C LEU A 172 -19.48 -12.38 1.67
N CYS A 173 -19.25 -11.25 2.33
CA CYS A 173 -19.08 -9.95 1.68
C CYS A 173 -17.60 -9.58 1.48
N THR A 174 -16.67 -10.45 1.87
CA THR A 174 -15.24 -10.19 1.65
C THR A 174 -14.87 -10.44 0.20
N GLU A 175 -14.12 -9.52 -0.38
CA GLU A 175 -13.52 -9.67 -1.70
C GLU A 175 -12.17 -10.36 -1.62
N VAL A 176 -11.87 -11.19 -2.61
CA VAL A 176 -10.63 -11.95 -2.72
C VAL A 176 -9.91 -11.51 -3.98
N ASP A 177 -8.78 -10.82 -3.82
CA ASP A 177 -7.92 -10.45 -4.94
C ASP A 177 -6.76 -11.43 -5.05
N PHE A 178 -6.50 -11.92 -6.26
CA PHE A 178 -5.35 -12.77 -6.55
C PHE A 178 -4.20 -11.92 -7.10
N GLU A 179 -3.01 -12.09 -6.52
CA GLU A 179 -1.79 -11.37 -6.89
C GLU A 179 -1.98 -9.85 -7.11
N PRO A 180 -2.64 -9.12 -6.17
CA PRO A 180 -2.91 -7.71 -6.37
C PRO A 180 -1.62 -6.89 -6.38
N ARG A 181 -1.61 -5.83 -7.20
CA ARG A 181 -0.49 -4.89 -7.28
C ARG A 181 -0.44 -4.00 -6.04
N LEU A 182 0.50 -4.28 -5.14
CA LEU A 182 0.76 -3.48 -3.95
C LEU A 182 1.97 -2.57 -4.16
N GLU A 183 1.78 -1.27 -4.05
CA GLU A 183 2.87 -0.28 -4.08
C GLU A 183 2.68 0.73 -2.96
N ALA A 184 3.75 1.10 -2.28
CA ALA A 184 3.70 2.15 -1.28
C ALA A 184 4.98 2.95 -1.23
N SER A 185 4.84 4.22 -0.91
CA SER A 185 5.92 5.18 -0.92
C SER A 185 5.83 6.13 0.26
N TRP A 186 6.98 6.41 0.87
CA TRP A 186 7.07 7.33 2.00
C TRP A 186 8.47 7.95 2.10
N PHE A 187 8.60 8.95 2.97
CA PHE A 187 9.88 9.58 3.27
C PHE A 187 10.35 9.17 4.66
N ALA A 188 11.45 8.42 4.73
CA ALA A 188 12.11 8.06 5.98
C ALA A 188 13.11 9.17 6.37
N GLY A 189 12.77 9.94 7.40
CA GLY A 189 13.65 11.00 7.93
C GLY A 189 14.74 10.47 8.86
N GLY A 190 15.83 11.23 8.99
CA GLY A 190 16.87 10.99 10.00
C GLY A 190 18.05 10.13 9.51
N ILE A 191 18.29 10.05 8.20
CA ILE A 191 19.42 9.32 7.62
C ILE A 191 20.63 10.24 7.50
N ASP A 192 21.83 9.72 7.72
CA ASP A 192 23.06 10.48 7.59
C ASP A 192 23.28 10.91 6.13
N PRO A 193 23.72 12.17 5.90
CA PRO A 193 23.90 12.67 4.55
C PRO A 193 25.02 11.89 3.83
N PRO A 194 24.80 11.41 2.59
CA PRO A 194 25.82 10.75 1.79
C PRO A 194 26.97 11.72 1.45
N SER A 195 28.12 11.16 1.09
CA SER A 195 29.37 11.91 0.81
C SER A 195 29.18 13.05 -0.20
N PHE A 196 28.40 12.84 -1.26
CA PHE A 196 28.14 13.87 -2.26
C PHE A 196 27.32 15.05 -1.71
N ILE A 197 26.34 14.79 -0.82
CA ILE A 197 25.57 15.85 -0.16
C ILE A 197 26.47 16.62 0.82
N ARG A 198 27.32 15.91 1.57
CA ARG A 198 28.31 16.55 2.45
C ARG A 198 29.26 17.45 1.66
N ARG A 199 29.77 16.98 0.51
CA ARG A 199 30.65 17.77 -0.37
C ARG A 199 29.95 19.01 -0.91
N PHE A 200 28.71 18.88 -1.38
CA PHE A 200 27.91 20.01 -1.85
C PHE A 200 27.64 21.05 -0.75
N ARG A 201 27.26 20.60 0.45
CA ARG A 201 27.02 21.51 1.58
C ARG A 201 28.31 22.22 2.03
N ARG A 202 29.47 21.57 1.90
CA ARG A 202 30.79 22.19 2.18
C ARG A 202 31.18 23.27 1.16
N SER A 203 30.80 23.11 -0.11
CA SER A 203 31.14 24.09 -1.16
C SER A 203 30.33 25.38 -1.07
N VAL A 204 29.16 25.34 -0.43
CA VAL A 204 28.27 26.50 -0.29
C VAL A 204 28.43 27.15 1.09
N ASN A 205 28.91 28.40 1.13
CA ASN A 205 29.28 29.09 2.38
C ASN A 205 28.20 29.07 3.47
N PHE A 206 26.94 29.34 3.12
CA PHE A 206 25.82 29.35 4.08
C PHE A 206 25.32 27.94 4.48
N LEU A 207 25.70 26.87 3.76
CA LEU A 207 25.36 25.48 4.08
C LEU A 207 26.43 24.74 4.88
N LYS A 208 27.63 25.33 5.07
CA LYS A 208 28.73 24.72 5.83
C LYS A 208 28.34 24.32 7.26
N LYS A 209 27.45 25.09 7.90
CA LYS A 209 26.92 24.79 9.24
C LYS A 209 26.01 23.55 9.29
N PHE A 210 25.51 23.10 8.14
CA PHE A 210 24.49 22.05 8.00
C PHE A 210 25.03 20.81 7.29
N VAL A 211 26.35 20.67 7.17
CA VAL A 211 26.99 19.57 6.42
C VAL A 211 26.52 18.21 6.92
N ASN A 212 26.39 18.05 8.25
CA ASN A 212 26.01 16.82 8.91
C ASN A 212 24.50 16.69 9.18
N ASP A 213 23.68 17.65 8.75
CA ASP A 213 22.24 17.58 8.98
C ASP A 213 21.65 16.33 8.30
N PRO A 214 20.74 15.61 8.97
CA PRO A 214 20.13 14.42 8.38
C PRO A 214 19.36 14.75 7.10
N VAL A 215 19.14 13.74 6.28
CA VAL A 215 18.38 13.83 5.03
C VAL A 215 17.19 12.90 5.07
N ASP A 216 16.15 13.27 4.32
CA ASP A 216 15.00 12.42 4.06
C ASP A 216 15.36 11.43 2.96
N LEU A 217 15.10 10.14 3.21
CA LEU A 217 15.25 9.05 2.25
C LEU A 217 13.87 8.71 1.69
N PRO A 218 13.60 8.97 0.40
CA PRO A 218 12.41 8.44 -0.24
C PRO A 218 12.52 6.91 -0.31
N VAL A 219 11.44 6.21 0.02
CA VAL A 219 11.33 4.75 -0.02
C VAL A 219 10.17 4.37 -0.93
N GLN A 220 10.36 3.32 -1.72
CA GLN A 220 9.35 2.71 -2.57
C GLN A 220 9.34 1.21 -2.33
N TYR A 221 8.19 0.69 -1.93
CA TYR A 221 7.90 -0.72 -1.78
C TYR A 221 7.10 -1.24 -2.98
N PHE A 222 7.49 -2.41 -3.48
CA PHE A 222 6.78 -3.18 -4.50
C PHE A 222 6.41 -4.54 -3.92
N GLY A 223 5.12 -4.69 -3.62
CA GLY A 223 4.51 -5.89 -3.10
C GLY A 223 3.94 -6.79 -4.20
N GLN A 224 4.10 -8.09 -4.00
CA GLN A 224 3.49 -9.16 -4.78
C GLN A 224 2.89 -10.22 -3.83
N PRO A 225 1.92 -9.81 -2.99
CA PRO A 225 1.18 -10.75 -2.15
C PRO A 225 0.51 -11.81 -3.03
N VAL A 226 0.35 -13.02 -2.50
CA VAL A 226 -0.35 -14.09 -3.23
C VAL A 226 -1.83 -13.76 -3.36
N MET A 227 -2.40 -13.20 -2.30
CA MET A 227 -3.83 -12.91 -2.23
C MET A 227 -4.12 -11.90 -1.12
N HIS A 228 -5.08 -11.00 -1.36
CA HIS A 228 -5.65 -10.12 -0.35
C HIS A 228 -7.12 -10.45 -0.12
N LEU A 229 -7.53 -10.43 1.14
CA LEU A 229 -8.92 -10.34 1.54
C LEU A 229 -9.24 -8.89 1.88
N ARG A 230 -10.29 -8.35 1.29
CA ARG A 230 -10.78 -7.00 1.55
C ARG A 230 -12.20 -7.02 2.07
N TYR A 231 -12.55 -5.99 2.84
CA TYR A 231 -13.86 -5.81 3.41
C TYR A 231 -14.25 -4.33 3.44
N LYS A 232 -15.55 -4.08 3.55
CA LYS A 232 -16.15 -2.74 3.55
C LYS A 232 -15.85 -1.93 4.82
N HIS A 233 -15.58 -2.60 5.93
CA HIS A 233 -15.35 -1.95 7.21
C HIS A 233 -13.94 -2.25 7.72
N PRO A 234 -13.28 -1.26 8.34
CA PRO A 234 -11.96 -1.47 8.92
C PRO A 234 -12.02 -2.48 10.07
N LEU A 235 -10.90 -3.17 10.28
CA LEU A 235 -10.70 -3.98 11.46
C LEU A 235 -10.70 -3.10 12.72
N ARG A 236 -11.06 -3.72 13.85
CA ARG A 236 -10.97 -3.05 15.16
C ARG A 236 -9.51 -2.89 15.55
N GLU A 237 -9.21 -1.79 16.23
CA GLU A 237 -7.90 -1.61 16.85
C GLU A 237 -7.63 -2.73 17.87
N ILE A 238 -6.41 -3.25 17.85
CA ILE A 238 -5.96 -4.29 18.79
C ILE A 238 -5.42 -3.63 20.07
N ILE A 239 -4.72 -2.51 19.89
CA ILE A 239 -4.09 -1.71 20.93
C ILE A 239 -4.59 -0.27 20.74
N PRO A 240 -5.03 0.42 21.82
CA PRO A 240 -5.49 1.79 21.71
C PRO A 240 -4.35 2.75 21.35
N LEU A 241 -4.68 3.85 20.68
CA LEU A 241 -3.69 4.84 20.22
C LEU A 241 -2.80 5.40 21.35
N SER A 242 -3.34 5.53 22.58
CA SER A 242 -2.59 6.01 23.74
C SER A 242 -1.38 5.13 24.07
N ASP A 243 -1.51 3.82 23.88
CA ASP A 243 -0.47 2.86 24.23
C ASP A 243 0.65 2.83 23.18
N CYS A 244 0.36 3.29 21.96
CA CYS A 244 1.37 3.49 20.91
C CYS A 244 2.33 4.65 21.24
N GLU A 245 1.96 5.57 22.13
CA GLU A 245 2.82 6.66 22.61
C GLU A 245 3.74 6.23 23.77
N ASN A 246 3.66 4.97 24.19
CA ASN A 246 4.45 4.44 25.29
C ASN A 246 5.95 4.46 24.96
N ALA A 247 6.72 5.18 25.78
CA ALA A 247 8.18 5.29 25.65
C ALA A 247 8.93 3.95 25.79
N ALA A 248 8.29 2.89 26.31
CA ALA A 248 8.85 1.55 26.35
C ALA A 248 8.98 0.89 24.96
N LEU A 249 8.22 1.35 23.96
CA LEU A 249 8.23 0.84 22.58
C LEU A 249 9.36 1.50 21.78
N ASP A 250 10.60 1.20 22.14
CA ASP A 250 11.77 1.80 21.50
C ASP A 250 11.98 1.30 20.06
N VAL A 251 12.30 2.21 19.14
CA VAL A 251 12.57 1.89 17.73
C VAL A 251 14.08 1.93 17.50
N PRO A 252 14.70 0.84 17.03
CA PRO A 252 16.14 0.79 16.84
C PRO A 252 16.60 1.88 15.86
N THR A 253 17.72 2.54 16.17
CA THR A 253 18.25 3.59 15.32
C THR A 253 19.14 3.03 14.22
N PHE A 254 18.86 3.38 12.96
CA PHE A 254 19.72 3.05 11.82
C PHE A 254 19.92 4.26 10.92
N LYS A 255 21.04 4.96 11.07
CA LYS A 255 21.30 6.22 10.33
C LYS A 255 22.14 6.04 9.06
N PHE A 256 22.70 4.85 8.85
CA PHE A 256 23.59 4.60 7.72
C PHE A 256 22.86 4.59 6.38
N ASN A 257 23.61 4.77 5.29
CA ASN A 257 23.06 4.67 3.95
C ASN A 257 22.61 3.22 3.70
N PRO A 258 21.37 2.97 3.22
CA PRO A 258 20.83 1.63 3.02
C PRO A 258 21.66 0.75 2.08
N ARG A 259 22.52 1.34 1.24
CA ARG A 259 23.48 0.60 0.40
C ARG A 259 24.45 -0.29 1.18
N VAL A 260 24.69 -0.01 2.47
CA VAL A 260 25.52 -0.89 3.32
C VAL A 260 24.85 -2.26 3.53
N LEU A 261 23.54 -2.34 3.39
CA LEU A 261 22.74 -3.57 3.43
C LEU A 261 22.44 -4.11 2.02
N ALA A 262 23.23 -3.71 1.01
CA ALA A 262 23.06 -4.09 -0.39
C ALA A 262 21.73 -3.64 -1.04
N HIS A 263 21.00 -2.69 -0.42
CA HIS A 263 19.81 -2.13 -1.05
C HIS A 263 20.15 -1.27 -2.28
N ILE A 264 19.21 -1.24 -3.22
CA ILE A 264 19.30 -0.51 -4.48
C ILE A 264 18.63 0.86 -4.33
N LEU A 265 19.27 1.90 -4.89
CA LEU A 265 18.68 3.24 -5.00
C LEU A 265 18.46 3.59 -6.48
N GLU A 266 17.21 3.74 -6.89
CA GLU A 266 16.81 4.05 -8.27
C GLU A 266 15.99 5.33 -8.35
N LYS A 267 15.88 5.90 -9.55
CA LYS A 267 15.00 7.03 -9.80
C LYS A 267 13.61 6.51 -10.18
N LYS A 268 12.60 6.81 -9.36
CA LYS A 268 11.20 6.40 -9.57
C LYS A 268 10.24 7.51 -9.15
N HIS A 269 9.10 7.60 -9.83
CA HIS A 269 7.96 8.33 -9.29
C HIS A 269 7.37 7.53 -8.14
N LEU A 270 7.00 8.23 -7.08
CA LEU A 270 6.42 7.65 -5.88
C LEU A 270 4.97 7.26 -6.15
N THR A 271 4.61 6.02 -5.81
CA THR A 271 3.27 5.48 -6.04
C THR A 271 2.73 4.80 -4.79
N ASN A 272 1.43 4.99 -4.53
CA ASN A 272 0.68 4.31 -3.48
C ASN A 272 -0.51 3.61 -4.14
N ILE A 273 -0.51 2.29 -4.17
CA ILE A 273 -1.55 1.44 -4.78
C ILE A 273 -1.80 0.27 -3.83
N PRO A 274 -2.96 0.17 -3.17
CA PRO A 274 -3.24 -0.88 -2.18
C PRO A 274 -3.63 -2.24 -2.76
N GLY A 275 -3.75 -2.36 -4.09
CA GLY A 275 -4.22 -3.55 -4.78
C GLY A 275 -5.57 -3.39 -5.50
N PHE A 276 -6.25 -2.26 -5.28
CA PHE A 276 -7.53 -1.92 -5.89
C PHE A 276 -7.54 -0.45 -6.34
N TRP A 277 -8.52 -0.07 -7.14
CA TRP A 277 -8.69 1.31 -7.61
C TRP A 277 -9.53 2.14 -6.63
N PRO A 278 -9.27 3.45 -6.47
CA PRO A 278 -10.10 4.31 -5.64
C PRO A 278 -11.60 4.20 -5.99
N GLY A 279 -12.46 4.14 -4.97
CA GLY A 279 -13.92 4.06 -5.15
C GLY A 279 -14.50 2.65 -5.24
N ASP A 280 -13.69 1.62 -4.99
CA ASP A 280 -14.16 0.26 -4.72
C ASP A 280 -15.07 0.24 -3.46
N GLU A 281 -16.00 -0.71 -3.33
CA GLU A 281 -16.84 -0.81 -2.12
C GLU A 281 -16.06 -1.38 -0.93
N ASN A 282 -15.09 -2.26 -1.18
CA ASN A 282 -14.34 -2.99 -0.18
C ASN A 282 -12.92 -2.43 -0.03
N GLU A 283 -12.78 -1.23 0.52
CA GLU A 283 -11.49 -0.52 0.53
C GLU A 283 -10.56 -0.90 1.69
N PHE A 284 -11.03 -1.65 2.69
CA PHE A 284 -10.22 -1.99 3.86
C PHE A 284 -9.65 -3.40 3.75
N GLY A 285 -8.36 -3.53 4.05
CA GLY A 285 -7.69 -4.82 4.13
C GLY A 285 -8.16 -5.63 5.33
N PHE A 286 -8.43 -6.92 5.10
CA PHE A 286 -8.80 -7.89 6.13
C PHE A 286 -7.64 -8.85 6.45
N LEU A 287 -7.08 -9.50 5.43
CA LEU A 287 -5.97 -10.44 5.60
C LEU A 287 -5.13 -10.47 4.32
N SER A 288 -3.81 -10.53 4.46
CA SER A 288 -2.89 -10.69 3.33
C SER A 288 -2.15 -12.02 3.44
N TYR A 289 -2.11 -12.76 2.33
CA TYR A 289 -1.38 -14.01 2.22
C TYR A 289 -0.11 -13.79 1.40
N HIS A 290 1.00 -14.24 1.95
CA HIS A 290 2.32 -14.15 1.34
C HIS A 290 2.93 -15.53 1.23
N ASN A 291 3.85 -15.71 0.28
CA ASN A 291 4.67 -16.90 0.22
C ASN A 291 6.08 -16.63 0.76
N CYS A 292 6.80 -17.71 1.03
CA CYS A 292 8.15 -17.67 1.57
C CYS A 292 9.15 -18.50 0.73
N THR A 293 8.80 -18.81 -0.51
CA THR A 293 9.59 -19.69 -1.41
C THR A 293 10.97 -19.12 -1.70
N TYR A 294 11.11 -17.79 -1.72
CA TYR A 294 12.40 -17.11 -1.89
C TYR A 294 13.42 -17.42 -0.79
N LEU A 295 12.99 -17.85 0.40
CA LEU A 295 13.89 -18.20 1.49
C LEU A 295 14.73 -19.44 1.14
N GLN A 296 14.27 -20.29 0.23
CA GLN A 296 15.03 -21.45 -0.26
C GLN A 296 16.28 -21.06 -1.05
N LYS A 297 16.33 -19.83 -1.57
CA LYS A 297 17.53 -19.29 -2.24
C LYS A 297 18.63 -18.91 -1.25
N ARG A 298 18.33 -18.87 0.05
CA ARG A 298 19.30 -18.50 1.08
C ARG A 298 20.20 -19.68 1.40
N PRO A 299 21.51 -19.48 1.59
CA PRO A 299 22.41 -20.57 1.96
C PRO A 299 22.07 -21.11 3.35
N GLU A 300 21.99 -22.43 3.50
CA GLU A 300 21.68 -23.11 4.77
C GLU A 300 22.64 -22.74 5.92
N LYS A 301 23.88 -22.36 5.58
CA LYS A 301 24.90 -21.93 6.55
C LYS A 301 24.51 -20.67 7.33
N PHE A 302 23.66 -19.81 6.76
CA PHE A 302 23.24 -18.56 7.38
C PHE A 302 21.77 -18.65 7.78
N ASN A 303 21.50 -19.21 8.96
CA ASN A 303 20.14 -19.33 9.49
C ASN A 303 19.62 -17.96 9.97
N ASN A 304 19.03 -17.21 9.05
CA ASN A 304 18.37 -15.93 9.34
C ASN A 304 16.93 -15.86 8.79
N THR A 305 16.25 -17.00 8.79
CA THR A 305 14.92 -17.16 8.18
C THR A 305 13.85 -16.42 8.98
N SER A 306 13.92 -16.46 10.32
CA SER A 306 12.95 -15.80 11.20
C SER A 306 13.00 -14.27 11.08
N GLU A 307 14.19 -13.66 11.03
CA GLU A 307 14.32 -12.20 10.82
C GLU A 307 13.79 -11.82 9.44
N ALA A 308 14.09 -12.62 8.40
CA ALA A 308 13.65 -12.34 7.05
C ALA A 308 12.11 -12.35 6.93
N LEU A 309 11.46 -13.33 7.55
CA LEU A 309 9.99 -13.40 7.65
C LEU A 309 9.44 -12.19 8.40
N THR A 310 10.06 -11.81 9.51
CA THR A 310 9.65 -10.63 10.30
C THR A 310 9.76 -9.35 9.47
N VAL A 311 10.87 -9.18 8.73
CA VAL A 311 11.08 -8.02 7.85
C VAL A 311 10.05 -7.97 6.74
N GLN A 312 9.77 -9.10 6.09
CA GLN A 312 8.74 -9.17 5.05
C GLN A 312 7.36 -8.82 5.62
N ALA A 313 7.00 -9.37 6.78
CA ALA A 313 5.72 -9.10 7.43
C ALA A 313 5.58 -7.62 7.78
N VAL A 314 6.61 -6.98 8.34
CA VAL A 314 6.61 -5.54 8.67
C VAL A 314 6.46 -4.70 7.41
N LEU A 315 7.27 -4.96 6.38
CA LEU A 315 7.24 -4.16 5.15
C LEU A 315 5.92 -4.29 4.39
N ALA A 316 5.43 -5.51 4.20
CA ALA A 316 4.17 -5.78 3.52
C ALA A 316 2.99 -5.16 4.27
N SER A 317 2.90 -5.39 5.59
CA SER A 317 1.81 -4.86 6.42
C SER A 317 1.82 -3.34 6.46
N TYR A 318 2.98 -2.72 6.73
CA TYR A 318 3.12 -1.26 6.76
C TYR A 318 2.74 -0.64 5.41
N SER A 319 3.23 -1.23 4.33
CA SER A 319 3.00 -0.70 2.97
C SER A 319 1.54 -0.84 2.56
N TRP A 320 0.88 -1.93 2.92
CA TRP A 320 -0.53 -2.14 2.63
C TRP A 320 -1.43 -1.19 3.43
N LEU A 321 -1.16 -1.00 4.72
CA LEU A 321 -1.88 -0.03 5.55
C LEU A 321 -1.65 1.40 5.08
N LEU A 322 -0.41 1.77 4.74
CA LEU A 322 -0.08 3.11 4.27
C LEU A 322 -0.80 3.45 2.96
N SER A 323 -0.80 2.53 2.00
CA SER A 323 -1.46 2.74 0.71
C SER A 323 -2.98 2.86 0.86
N GLN A 324 -3.61 2.07 1.74
CA GLN A 324 -5.02 2.23 2.09
C GLN A 324 -5.29 3.58 2.77
N ALA A 325 -4.46 3.98 3.74
CA ALA A 325 -4.61 5.27 4.41
C ALA A 325 -4.55 6.45 3.42
N CYS A 326 -3.63 6.39 2.45
CA CYS A 326 -3.54 7.40 1.39
C CYS A 326 -4.80 7.49 0.51
N TYR A 327 -5.54 6.38 0.35
CA TYR A 327 -6.79 6.37 -0.40
C TYR A 327 -7.98 6.90 0.43
N GLN A 328 -7.99 6.64 1.74
CA GLN A 328 -9.06 7.06 2.66
C GLN A 328 -9.03 8.56 3.01
N GLU A 329 -7.87 9.21 2.93
CA GLU A 329 -7.66 10.62 3.34
C GLU A 329 -8.48 11.66 2.57
N ILE A 330 -9.39 11.27 1.66
CA ILE A 330 -10.07 12.20 0.76
C ILE A 330 -11.60 12.14 0.80
N TYR A 331 -12.21 10.97 0.83
CA TYR A 331 -13.67 10.90 0.63
C TYR A 331 -14.47 11.25 1.88
N ASP A 332 -14.00 10.88 3.07
CA ASP A 332 -14.78 11.08 4.29
C ASP A 332 -14.70 12.49 4.83
N TRP A 333 -13.52 13.13 4.83
CA TRP A 333 -13.42 14.50 5.32
C TRP A 333 -14.22 15.48 4.46
N GLN A 334 -14.20 15.35 3.12
CA GLN A 334 -14.91 16.25 2.22
C GLN A 334 -16.43 16.10 2.36
N LYS A 335 -16.92 14.85 2.50
CA LYS A 335 -18.33 14.55 2.76
C LYS A 335 -18.79 15.06 4.13
N ILE A 336 -18.02 14.82 5.19
CA ILE A 336 -18.30 15.31 6.55
C ILE A 336 -18.30 16.85 6.57
N TYR A 337 -17.28 17.45 5.98
CA TYR A 337 -17.09 18.90 5.95
C TYR A 337 -18.18 19.63 5.15
N ILE A 338 -18.57 19.12 3.98
CA ILE A 338 -19.54 19.78 3.09
C ILE A 338 -20.99 19.44 3.49
N ILE A 339 -21.30 18.19 3.81
CA ILE A 339 -22.69 17.77 4.09
C ILE A 339 -23.02 17.87 5.58
N GLN A 340 -22.21 17.29 6.47
CA GLN A 340 -22.55 17.23 7.89
C GLN A 340 -22.37 18.60 8.57
N HIS A 341 -21.32 19.33 8.21
CA HIS A 341 -21.05 20.65 8.78
C HIS A 341 -21.56 21.82 7.92
N LYS A 342 -22.15 21.57 6.74
CA LYS A 342 -22.74 22.57 5.84
C LYS A 342 -21.84 23.80 5.59
N THR A 343 -20.53 23.61 5.55
CA THR A 343 -19.57 24.72 5.61
C THR A 343 -19.47 25.53 4.32
N ARG A 344 -19.91 24.98 3.17
CA ARG A 344 -19.80 25.61 1.84
C ARG A 344 -21.10 25.53 1.02
N PRO A 345 -22.21 26.12 1.50
CA PRO A 345 -23.51 25.99 0.83
C PRO A 345 -23.63 26.82 -0.45
N MET A 346 -22.76 27.81 -0.65
CA MET A 346 -22.77 28.73 -1.79
C MET A 346 -21.87 28.28 -2.95
N ASP A 347 -21.00 27.30 -2.72
CA ASP A 347 -20.12 26.78 -3.75
C ASP A 347 -20.92 25.96 -4.76
N LYS A 348 -20.53 26.08 -6.04
CA LYS A 348 -21.13 25.30 -7.10
C LYS A 348 -20.81 23.83 -6.86
N LYS A 349 -21.84 23.02 -6.63
CA LYS A 349 -21.73 21.55 -6.57
C LYS A 349 -21.01 21.02 -7.81
N ARG A 350 -19.98 20.21 -7.61
CA ARG A 350 -19.16 19.58 -8.66
C ARG A 350 -19.24 18.07 -8.59
N GLU A 351 -19.39 17.53 -7.40
CA GLU A 351 -19.28 16.11 -7.17
C GLU A 351 -20.64 15.41 -7.33
N PRO A 352 -20.70 14.22 -7.95
CA PRO A 352 -21.96 13.51 -8.16
C PRO A 352 -22.75 13.27 -6.86
N TRP A 353 -22.06 12.99 -5.75
CA TRP A 353 -22.69 12.76 -4.45
C TRP A 353 -23.34 14.03 -3.87
N GLU A 354 -22.90 15.25 -4.26
CA GLU A 354 -23.57 16.52 -3.87
C GLU A 354 -24.94 16.70 -4.55
N PHE A 355 -25.13 16.00 -5.68
CA PHE A 355 -26.39 15.94 -6.41
C PHE A 355 -27.25 14.74 -6.02
N GLY A 356 -26.86 14.00 -4.96
CA GLY A 356 -27.56 12.78 -4.54
C GLY A 356 -27.35 11.61 -5.51
N ILE A 357 -26.43 11.74 -6.47
CA ILE A 357 -26.09 10.67 -7.40
C ILE A 357 -25.18 9.69 -6.68
N LYS A 358 -25.67 8.46 -6.50
CA LYS A 358 -24.88 7.35 -5.96
C LYS A 358 -23.97 6.84 -7.08
N MET A 359 -22.70 7.25 -7.09
CA MET A 359 -21.75 6.90 -8.15
C MET A 359 -21.63 5.39 -8.38
N TYR A 360 -21.72 4.58 -7.32
CA TYR A 360 -21.70 3.11 -7.39
C TYR A 360 -22.96 2.48 -7.99
N LYS A 361 -24.06 3.24 -8.16
CA LYS A 361 -25.26 2.78 -8.89
C LYS A 361 -25.29 3.22 -10.34
N ARG A 362 -24.26 3.94 -10.78
CA ARG A 362 -24.17 4.50 -12.12
C ARG A 362 -23.95 3.37 -13.11
N ARG A 363 -24.88 3.22 -14.05
CA ARG A 363 -24.76 2.26 -15.15
C ARG A 363 -23.92 2.85 -16.28
N LEU A 364 -23.48 2.01 -17.22
CA LEU A 364 -22.68 2.44 -18.38
C LEU A 364 -23.41 3.49 -19.24
N ASP A 365 -24.75 3.47 -19.23
CA ASP A 365 -25.63 4.40 -19.92
C ASP A 365 -25.91 5.71 -19.16
N ASP A 366 -25.55 5.79 -17.87
CA ASP A 366 -25.69 6.99 -17.04
C ASP A 366 -24.58 8.02 -17.29
N HIS A 367 -24.20 8.24 -18.54
CA HIS A 367 -23.31 9.33 -18.97
C HIS A 367 -24.08 10.40 -19.75
N GLN A 368 -23.53 11.60 -19.85
CA GLN A 368 -24.10 12.62 -20.73
C GLN A 368 -23.71 12.27 -22.19
N PRO A 369 -24.67 12.04 -23.11
CA PRO A 369 -24.33 11.69 -24.48
C PRO A 369 -23.59 12.83 -25.18
N ALA A 370 -22.89 12.53 -26.28
CA ALA A 370 -22.14 13.54 -27.02
C ALA A 370 -23.01 14.73 -27.46
N TYR A 371 -22.53 15.96 -27.23
CA TYR A 371 -23.23 17.18 -27.61
C TYR A 371 -23.21 17.38 -29.13
N ILE A 372 -24.37 17.62 -29.73
CA ILE A 372 -24.52 17.99 -31.15
C ILE A 372 -24.55 19.53 -31.27
N PRO A 373 -23.58 20.16 -31.95
CA PRO A 373 -23.58 21.60 -32.21
C PRO A 373 -24.85 22.07 -32.91
N ARG A 374 -25.30 23.30 -32.62
CA ARG A 374 -26.63 23.79 -33.03
C ARG A 374 -26.88 23.72 -34.53
N PHE A 375 -25.86 23.97 -35.36
CA PHE A 375 -25.96 23.97 -36.82
C PHE A 375 -26.07 22.56 -37.42
N MET A 376 -25.67 21.52 -36.69
CA MET A 376 -25.75 20.11 -37.12
C MET A 376 -27.06 19.42 -36.70
N ARG A 377 -27.98 20.14 -36.03
CA ARG A 377 -29.24 19.57 -35.55
C ARG A 377 -30.28 19.62 -36.66
N GLU A 378 -31.10 18.57 -36.81
CA GLU A 378 -32.26 18.56 -37.72
C GLU A 378 -33.23 19.73 -37.49
N ASN A 379 -33.34 20.21 -36.25
CA ASN A 379 -34.24 21.30 -35.87
C ASN A 379 -33.49 22.40 -35.07
N PRO A 380 -32.67 23.25 -35.72
CA PRO A 380 -31.76 24.19 -35.05
C PRO A 380 -32.48 25.34 -34.31
N LYS A 381 -33.76 25.59 -34.63
CA LYS A 381 -34.60 26.62 -34.01
C LYS A 381 -35.23 26.18 -32.69
N LYS A 382 -35.36 24.87 -32.41
CA LYS A 382 -35.96 24.36 -31.17
C LYS A 382 -34.93 24.31 -30.05
N ARG A 383 -35.16 25.04 -28.95
CA ARG A 383 -34.32 24.95 -27.75
C ARG A 383 -34.58 23.59 -27.08
N LYS A 384 -33.50 22.85 -26.74
CA LYS A 384 -33.47 21.56 -26.02
C LYS A 384 -33.76 20.28 -26.82
N VAL A 385 -34.28 20.36 -28.04
CA VAL A 385 -34.51 19.16 -28.89
C VAL A 385 -33.27 18.84 -29.72
N GLY A 386 -32.86 17.56 -29.76
CA GLY A 386 -31.75 17.08 -30.60
C GLY A 386 -30.35 17.59 -30.19
N ARG A 387 -30.16 17.93 -28.91
CA ARG A 387 -28.86 18.44 -28.40
C ARG A 387 -27.82 17.35 -28.17
N TRP A 388 -28.27 16.11 -28.02
CA TRP A 388 -27.47 14.99 -27.58
C TRP A 388 -27.56 13.89 -28.64
N ALA A 389 -26.43 13.29 -28.99
CA ALA A 389 -26.37 12.16 -29.89
C ALA A 389 -27.03 10.94 -29.27
N LYS A 390 -27.72 10.15 -30.09
CA LYS A 390 -28.22 8.83 -29.66
C LYS A 390 -27.00 7.95 -29.45
N THR A 391 -26.82 7.47 -28.23
CA THR A 391 -25.79 6.50 -27.85
C THR A 391 -26.46 5.14 -27.75
N TYR A 392 -25.87 4.15 -28.42
CA TYR A 392 -26.33 2.78 -28.37
C TYR A 392 -25.26 1.98 -27.63
N TYR A 393 -25.69 1.28 -26.59
CA TYR A 393 -24.85 0.39 -25.82
C TYR A 393 -25.16 -1.05 -26.23
N PRO A 394 -24.15 -1.93 -26.34
CA PRO A 394 -24.33 -3.34 -26.67
C PRO A 394 -25.14 -4.10 -25.61
#